data_AF-A0A6P4ZXK0-F1
#
_entry.id   AF-A0A6P4ZXK0-F1
#
_cell.length_a   1.000
_cell.length_b   1.000
_cell.length_c   1.000
_cell.angle_alpha   90.00
_cell.angle_beta   90.00
_cell.angle_gamma   90.00
#
_symmetry.space_group_name_H-M   'P 1'
#
loop_
_entity.id
_entity.type
_entity.pdbx_description
1 polymer ?
#
loop_
_entity_poly.entity_id
_entity_poly.type
_entity_poly.pdbx_seq_one_letter_code
_entity_poly.pdbx_strand_id
1 'polypeptide(L)'
;MDFRTHKASVLLCISVLCCGTGAIGIITGQQAAYLKVRMAEVKTKIDGVKSRVGNVRESVISLVQNRLPTVATFSAGSCPDPPVITGASIFGCSTPYEESEVCIYTCSRGYVQEGGTRSRACRGESWEGSDLVCTEQTLGSCPDPRNITGASITGCSAPYEESEVCIYSCDRGHVQEGGNWTRACRGGSWEGSDLICSEQTMH
;
A
#
# COMPACT_ATOMS: atom_id res chain seq x y z
N MET A 1 25.50 -30.01 21.11
CA MET A 1 26.24 -31.26 20.88
C MET A 1 27.66 -31.05 21.36
N ASP A 2 28.07 -31.88 22.31
CA ASP A 2 29.05 -31.59 23.35
C ASP A 2 30.50 -31.75 22.86
N PHE A 3 31.32 -30.70 22.96
CA PHE A 3 32.74 -30.74 22.58
C PHE A 3 33.59 -31.63 23.51
N ARG A 4 33.03 -32.07 24.65
CA ARG A 4 33.71 -32.94 25.62
C ARG A 4 33.86 -34.39 25.14
N THR A 5 32.94 -34.88 24.31
CA THR A 5 32.94 -36.28 23.87
C THR A 5 34.01 -36.57 22.80
N HIS A 6 34.44 -35.57 22.03
CA HIS A 6 35.50 -35.75 21.01
C HIS A 6 36.91 -35.91 21.61
N LYS A 7 37.19 -35.29 22.77
CA LYS A 7 38.52 -35.46 23.42
C LYS A 7 38.75 -36.89 23.90
N ALA A 8 37.71 -37.56 24.41
CA ALA A 8 37.80 -38.93 24.89
C ALA A 8 38.02 -39.93 23.74
N SER A 9 37.34 -39.76 22.59
CA SER A 9 37.48 -40.67 21.44
C SER A 9 38.84 -40.55 20.71
N VAL A 10 39.45 -39.36 20.68
CA VAL A 10 40.79 -39.18 20.07
C VAL A 10 41.88 -39.78 20.96
N LEU A 11 41.77 -39.65 22.28
CA LEU A 11 42.68 -40.29 23.25
C LEU A 11 42.59 -41.82 23.19
N LEU A 12 41.40 -42.38 22.93
CA LEU A 12 41.18 -43.82 22.76
C LEU A 12 41.65 -44.38 21.41
N CYS A 13 41.70 -43.58 20.33
CA CYS A 13 42.24 -44.07 19.05
C CYS A 13 43.78 -44.17 19.06
N ILE A 14 44.46 -43.31 19.82
CA ILE A 14 45.93 -43.33 19.94
C ILE A 14 46.40 -44.56 20.74
N SER A 15 45.61 -45.06 21.68
CA SER A 15 45.94 -46.27 22.44
C SER A 15 45.77 -47.57 21.65
N VAL A 16 44.86 -47.61 20.67
CA VAL A 16 44.59 -48.84 19.88
C VAL A 16 45.64 -49.07 18.79
N LEU A 17 46.26 -48.02 18.25
CA LEU A 17 47.36 -48.16 17.27
C LEU A 17 48.69 -48.67 17.86
N CYS A 18 48.85 -48.66 19.18
CA CYS A 18 50.08 -49.09 19.86
C CYS A 18 50.05 -50.53 20.39
N CYS A 19 48.94 -51.28 20.25
CA CYS A 19 48.82 -52.63 20.82
C CYS A 19 49.33 -53.78 19.92
N GLY A 20 49.85 -53.50 18.71
CA GLY A 20 50.32 -54.53 17.76
C GLY A 20 51.81 -54.86 17.81
N THR A 21 52.64 -54.05 18.46
CA THR A 21 54.10 -54.27 18.55
C THR A 21 54.54 -53.91 19.96
N GLY A 22 55.13 -54.86 20.69
CA GLY A 22 55.52 -54.75 22.10
C GLY A 22 56.59 -53.70 22.41
N ALA A 23 56.26 -52.42 22.22
CA ALA A 23 57.00 -51.27 22.72
C ALA A 23 55.97 -50.30 23.30
N ILE A 24 55.99 -50.11 24.63
CA ILE A 24 55.28 -49.01 25.27
C ILE A 24 55.99 -47.73 24.81
N GLY A 25 55.55 -47.19 23.68
CA GLY A 25 56.11 -46.00 23.06
C GLY A 25 55.82 -44.79 23.94
N ILE A 26 56.78 -44.44 24.81
CA ILE A 26 56.83 -43.12 25.44
C ILE A 26 56.85 -42.12 24.28
N ILE A 27 55.84 -41.25 24.20
CA ILE A 27 55.85 -40.14 23.24
C ILE A 27 57.15 -39.40 23.47
N THR A 28 58.07 -39.47 22.52
CA THR A 28 59.36 -38.78 22.65
C THR A 28 59.08 -37.28 22.79
N GLY A 29 59.92 -36.53 23.52
CA GLY A 29 59.75 -35.08 23.67
C GLY A 29 59.58 -34.37 22.31
N GLN A 30 60.17 -34.94 21.25
CA GLN A 30 60.06 -34.49 19.87
C GLN A 30 58.67 -34.73 19.24
N GLN A 31 58.03 -35.88 19.48
CA GLN A 31 56.65 -36.12 19.05
C GLN A 31 55.65 -35.19 19.77
N ALA A 32 55.85 -34.96 21.07
CA ALA A 32 55.02 -34.02 21.85
C ALA A 32 55.18 -32.57 21.37
N ALA A 33 56.40 -32.15 21.02
CA ALA A 33 56.68 -30.84 20.44
C ALA A 33 56.02 -30.66 19.06
N TYR A 34 56.11 -31.67 18.18
CA TYR A 34 55.46 -31.66 16.88
C TYR A 34 53.93 -31.54 16.97
N LEU A 35 53.31 -32.31 17.87
CA LEU A 35 51.87 -32.23 18.13
C LEU A 35 51.45 -30.84 18.65
N LYS A 36 52.22 -30.20 19.53
CA LYS A 36 51.94 -28.84 20.00
C LYS A 36 51.95 -27.81 18.87
N VAL A 37 52.92 -27.89 17.96
CA VAL A 37 53.01 -27.01 16.79
C VAL A 37 51.79 -27.22 15.88
N ARG A 38 51.46 -28.48 15.57
CA ARG A 38 50.27 -28.80 14.75
C ARG A 38 48.96 -28.36 15.40
N MET A 39 48.82 -28.51 16.71
CA MET A 39 47.63 -28.03 17.44
C MET A 39 47.52 -26.49 17.42
N ALA A 40 48.64 -25.77 17.47
CA ALA A 40 48.66 -24.31 17.31
C ALA A 40 48.27 -23.88 15.88
N GLU A 41 48.75 -24.58 14.84
CA GLU A 41 48.32 -24.36 13.44
C GLU A 41 46.81 -24.61 13.26
N VAL A 42 46.27 -25.66 13.88
CA VAL A 42 44.83 -25.93 13.81
C VAL A 42 44.02 -24.88 14.58
N LYS A 43 44.51 -24.43 15.75
CA LYS A 43 43.85 -23.39 16.55
C LYS A 43 43.74 -22.07 15.78
N THR A 44 44.82 -21.63 15.15
CA THR A 44 44.82 -20.39 14.34
C THR A 44 43.85 -20.47 13.17
N LYS A 45 43.75 -21.61 12.49
CA LYS A 45 42.75 -21.84 11.43
C LYS A 45 41.31 -21.77 11.96
N ILE A 46 41.04 -22.38 13.10
CA ILE A 46 39.70 -22.34 13.74
C ILE A 46 39.34 -20.90 14.14
N ASP A 47 40.28 -20.16 14.72
CA ASP A 47 40.06 -18.77 15.12
C ASP A 47 39.79 -17.87 13.89
N GLY A 48 40.49 -18.12 12.78
CA GLY A 48 40.20 -17.46 11.49
C GLY A 48 38.80 -17.78 10.95
N VAL A 49 38.35 -19.03 11.05
CA VAL A 49 36.98 -19.42 10.67
C VAL A 49 35.95 -18.75 11.58
N LYS A 50 36.16 -18.72 12.90
CA LYS A 50 35.27 -18.04 13.85
C LYS A 50 35.15 -16.55 13.56
N SER A 51 36.27 -15.88 13.25
CA SER A 51 36.25 -14.47 12.84
C SER A 51 35.45 -14.26 11.57
N ARG A 52 35.62 -15.10 10.54
CA ARG A 52 34.83 -15.03 9.31
C ARG A 52 33.33 -15.26 9.56
N VAL A 53 32.97 -16.23 10.42
CA VAL A 53 31.57 -16.46 10.82
C VAL A 53 31.01 -15.28 11.61
N GLY A 54 31.81 -14.68 12.51
CA GLY A 54 31.45 -13.46 13.23
C GLY A 54 31.20 -12.30 12.29
N ASN A 55 32.10 -12.06 11.33
CA ASN A 55 31.96 -10.99 10.34
C ASN A 55 30.75 -11.21 9.43
N VAL A 56 30.47 -12.44 9.01
CA VAL A 56 29.25 -12.78 8.26
C VAL A 56 28.00 -12.54 9.11
N ARG A 57 28.00 -12.94 10.39
CA ARG A 57 26.90 -12.67 11.33
C ARG A 57 26.64 -11.18 11.47
N GLU A 58 27.68 -10.37 11.69
CA GLU A 58 27.55 -8.91 11.79
C GLU A 58 27.10 -8.27 10.46
N SER A 59 27.61 -8.77 9.33
CA SER A 59 27.17 -8.32 8.00
C SER A 59 25.69 -8.65 7.75
N VAL A 60 25.23 -9.85 8.14
CA VAL A 60 23.82 -10.24 8.03
C VAL A 60 22.95 -9.40 8.97
N ILE A 61 23.40 -9.13 10.20
CA ILE A 61 22.70 -8.23 11.14
C ILE A 61 22.55 -6.83 10.52
N SER A 62 23.61 -6.28 9.96
CA SER A 62 23.58 -4.99 9.26
C SER A 62 22.64 -4.98 8.05
N LEU A 63 22.65 -6.04 7.23
CA LEU A 63 21.75 -6.17 6.07
C LEU A 63 20.27 -6.28 6.47
N VAL A 64 19.97 -6.88 7.62
CA VAL A 64 18.60 -7.00 8.16
C VAL A 64 18.14 -5.69 8.79
N GLN A 65 19.00 -5.03 9.57
CA GLN A 65 18.69 -3.75 10.23
C GLN A 65 18.48 -2.60 9.23
N ASN A 66 19.17 -2.61 8.08
CA ASN A 66 19.01 -1.58 7.04
C ASN A 66 17.82 -1.82 6.10
N ARG A 67 17.10 -2.94 6.21
CA ARG A 67 15.90 -3.26 5.40
C ARG A 67 14.58 -3.14 6.15
N LEU A 68 14.63 -2.95 7.46
CA LEU A 68 13.45 -2.65 8.24
C LEU A 68 13.40 -1.14 8.42
N PRO A 69 12.39 -0.41 7.88
CA PRO A 69 12.14 0.91 8.41
C PRO A 69 12.02 0.76 9.92
N THR A 70 12.74 1.60 10.68
CA THR A 70 12.43 1.81 12.09
C THR A 70 10.93 1.90 12.18
N VAL A 71 10.29 0.97 12.88
CA VAL A 71 8.86 1.06 13.20
C VAL A 71 8.72 2.47 13.77
N ALA A 72 8.06 3.35 13.02
CA ALA A 72 7.68 4.65 13.52
C ALA A 72 6.91 4.32 14.79
N THR A 73 7.47 4.68 15.94
CA THR A 73 6.76 4.58 17.21
C THR A 73 5.56 5.48 17.04
N PHE A 74 4.41 4.89 16.70
CA PHE A 74 3.13 5.59 16.69
C PHE A 74 3.02 6.24 18.06
N SER A 75 3.10 7.57 18.11
CA SER A 75 2.74 8.29 19.33
C SER A 75 1.30 7.91 19.61
N ALA A 76 1.01 7.41 20.81
CA ALA A 76 -0.36 7.08 21.20
C ALA A 76 -1.21 8.34 21.01
N GLY A 77 -2.20 8.27 20.11
CA GLY A 77 -3.00 9.42 19.67
C GLY A 77 -2.73 9.96 18.26
N SER A 78 -1.75 9.45 17.52
CA SER A 78 -1.56 9.78 16.09
C SER A 78 -2.42 8.90 15.18
N CYS A 79 -2.86 9.45 14.06
CA CYS A 79 -3.61 8.71 13.05
C CYS A 79 -2.70 7.88 12.14
N PRO A 80 -3.22 6.78 11.58
CA PRO A 80 -2.52 6.05 10.51
C PRO A 80 -2.41 6.91 9.26
N ASP A 81 -1.67 6.40 8.25
CA ASP A 81 -1.65 7.04 6.95
C ASP A 81 -3.06 7.34 6.44
N PRO A 82 -3.30 8.56 5.92
CA PRO A 82 -4.61 8.98 5.48
C PRO A 82 -5.08 8.15 4.27
N PRO A 83 -6.41 7.92 4.11
CA PRO A 83 -6.93 7.11 3.02
C PRO A 83 -6.49 7.61 1.64
N VAL A 84 -6.08 6.70 0.77
CA VAL A 84 -5.76 7.02 -0.63
C VAL A 84 -7.07 7.04 -1.42
N ILE A 85 -7.37 8.17 -2.06
CA ILE A 85 -8.60 8.38 -2.84
C ILE A 85 -8.25 8.48 -4.32
N THR A 86 -8.88 7.63 -5.15
CA THR A 86 -8.70 7.63 -6.61
C THR A 86 -9.09 8.98 -7.21
N GLY A 87 -8.25 9.52 -8.09
CA GLY A 87 -8.52 10.80 -8.75
C GLY A 87 -8.43 12.01 -7.80
N ALA A 88 -7.83 11.86 -6.62
CA ALA A 88 -7.61 12.94 -5.67
C ALA A 88 -6.15 13.03 -5.23
N SER A 89 -5.76 14.22 -4.76
CA SER A 89 -4.47 14.52 -4.17
C SER A 89 -4.68 15.06 -2.76
N ILE A 90 -3.78 14.68 -1.84
CA ILE A 90 -3.80 15.07 -0.43
C ILE A 90 -2.68 16.08 -0.14
N PHE A 91 -2.96 17.08 0.70
CA PHE A 91 -2.00 18.09 1.15
C PHE A 91 -2.37 18.65 2.52
N GLY A 92 -1.46 19.44 3.11
CA GLY A 92 -1.70 20.14 4.37
C GLY A 92 -1.46 19.31 5.64
N CYS A 93 -1.00 18.06 5.50
CA CYS A 93 -0.67 17.19 6.61
C CYS A 93 0.60 16.36 6.31
N SER A 94 1.27 15.87 7.35
CA SER A 94 2.49 15.07 7.23
C SER A 94 2.69 14.14 8.42
N THR A 95 3.31 12.98 8.18
CA THR A 95 3.73 12.08 9.27
C THR A 95 4.66 12.79 10.27
N PRO A 96 4.52 12.54 11.59
CA PRO A 96 3.49 11.72 12.25
C PRO A 96 2.16 12.48 12.36
N TYR A 97 1.06 11.94 11.82
CA TYR A 97 -0.23 12.65 11.75
C TYR A 97 -0.83 12.81 13.16
N GLU A 98 -0.61 13.95 13.80
CA GLU A 98 -0.94 14.15 15.22
C GLU A 98 -2.44 14.39 15.42
N GLU A 99 -2.91 14.22 16.66
CA GLU A 99 -4.29 14.52 17.04
C GLU A 99 -4.70 15.95 16.62
N SER A 100 -5.90 16.10 16.07
CA SER A 100 -6.44 17.35 15.51
C SER A 100 -5.75 17.87 14.23
N GLU A 101 -4.79 17.14 13.67
CA GLU A 101 -4.23 17.48 12.35
C GLU A 101 -5.29 17.31 11.26
N VAL A 102 -5.28 18.20 10.26
CA VAL A 102 -6.26 18.21 9.17
C VAL A 102 -5.57 18.00 7.82
N CYS A 103 -5.86 16.88 7.18
CA CYS A 103 -5.50 16.65 5.80
C CYS A 103 -6.58 17.22 4.86
N ILE A 104 -6.15 17.84 3.76
CA ILE A 104 -7.05 18.37 2.73
C ILE A 104 -6.90 17.53 1.46
N TYR A 105 -8.03 17.12 0.91
CA TYR A 105 -8.14 16.41 -0.35
C TYR A 105 -8.69 17.33 -1.43
N THR A 106 -8.18 17.18 -2.65
CA THR A 106 -8.70 17.86 -3.83
C THR A 106 -8.66 16.92 -5.02
N CYS A 107 -9.72 16.93 -5.83
CA CYS A 107 -9.73 16.15 -7.06
C CYS A 107 -8.58 16.59 -7.97
N SER A 108 -7.84 15.62 -8.47
CA SER A 108 -6.74 15.81 -9.39
C SER A 108 -7.25 16.44 -10.70
N ARG A 109 -6.33 16.99 -11.48
CA ARG A 109 -6.67 17.57 -12.78
C ARG A 109 -7.39 16.53 -13.64
N GLY A 110 -8.54 16.93 -14.21
CA GLY A 110 -9.39 16.02 -14.98
C GLY A 110 -10.35 15.20 -14.13
N TYR A 111 -10.55 15.55 -12.86
CA TYR A 111 -11.58 14.98 -11.99
C TYR A 111 -12.39 16.08 -11.30
N VAL A 112 -13.66 15.78 -11.00
CA VAL A 112 -14.58 16.68 -10.27
C VAL A 112 -15.14 15.99 -9.03
N GLN A 113 -15.48 16.77 -8.00
CA GLN A 113 -16.05 16.23 -6.78
C GLN A 113 -17.56 15.99 -6.96
N GLU A 114 -17.99 14.75 -6.79
CA GLU A 114 -19.41 14.35 -6.78
C GLU A 114 -19.95 14.12 -5.36
N GLY A 115 -19.07 13.94 -4.37
CA GLY A 115 -19.49 13.67 -3.00
C GLY A 115 -18.34 13.69 -1.98
N GLY A 116 -18.65 13.38 -0.73
CA GLY A 116 -17.68 13.30 0.36
C GLY A 116 -17.23 14.63 0.95
N THR A 117 -16.20 14.61 1.80
CA THR A 117 -15.61 15.81 2.42
C THR A 117 -14.20 16.11 1.90
N ARG A 118 -13.88 17.39 1.71
CA ARG A 118 -12.54 17.83 1.28
C ARG A 118 -11.51 17.85 2.41
N SER A 119 -11.94 17.70 3.66
CA SER A 119 -11.05 17.68 4.81
C SER A 119 -11.26 16.41 5.62
N ARG A 120 -10.17 15.95 6.21
CA ARG A 120 -10.11 14.82 7.15
C ARG A 120 -9.39 15.29 8.39
N ALA A 121 -10.03 15.18 9.55
CA ALA A 121 -9.41 15.55 10.83
C ALA A 121 -8.98 14.28 11.56
N CYS A 122 -7.75 14.25 12.08
CA CYS A 122 -7.29 13.17 12.93
C CYS A 122 -7.95 13.30 14.30
N ARG A 123 -8.69 12.27 14.73
CA ARG A 123 -9.27 12.18 16.07
C ARG A 123 -9.22 10.76 16.59
N GLY A 124 -8.56 10.58 17.73
CA GLY A 124 -8.52 9.30 18.45
C GLY A 124 -8.03 8.15 17.58
N GLU A 125 -6.90 8.34 16.89
CA GLU A 125 -6.27 7.34 16.00
C GLU A 125 -7.09 7.03 14.73
N SER A 126 -8.07 7.87 14.38
CA SER A 126 -8.93 7.70 13.20
C SER A 126 -9.17 9.00 12.44
N TRP A 127 -9.43 8.90 11.14
CA TRP A 127 -9.74 10.06 10.31
C TRP A 127 -11.26 10.32 10.26
N GLU A 128 -11.70 11.46 10.79
CA GLU A 128 -13.09 11.91 10.71
C GLU A 128 -13.45 12.47 9.32
N GLY A 129 -14.72 12.35 8.94
CA GLY A 129 -15.29 12.81 7.66
C GLY A 129 -15.75 11.66 6.76
N SER A 130 -15.94 11.92 5.46
CA SER A 130 -16.24 10.89 4.45
C SER A 130 -15.29 10.97 3.26
N ASP A 131 -15.10 9.83 2.56
CA ASP A 131 -14.14 9.77 1.45
C ASP A 131 -14.62 10.71 0.36
N LEU A 132 -13.73 11.61 -0.07
CA LEU A 132 -13.95 12.43 -1.24
C LEU A 132 -14.24 11.51 -2.44
N VAL A 133 -15.31 11.80 -3.16
CA VAL A 133 -15.65 11.07 -4.39
C VAL A 133 -15.28 11.96 -5.57
N CYS A 134 -14.20 11.58 -6.27
CA CYS A 134 -13.76 12.26 -7.48
C CYS A 134 -14.10 11.39 -8.69
N THR A 135 -14.89 11.92 -9.61
CA THR A 135 -15.20 11.27 -10.90
C THR A 135 -14.37 11.92 -11.98
N GLU A 136 -13.93 11.12 -12.95
CA GLU A 136 -13.21 11.64 -14.10
C GLU A 136 -14.11 12.62 -14.84
N GLN A 137 -13.59 13.83 -15.05
CA GLN A 137 -14.20 14.83 -15.88
C GLN A 137 -14.05 14.37 -17.33
N THR A 138 -14.99 13.55 -17.79
CA THR A 138 -15.20 13.30 -19.22
C THR A 138 -15.53 14.66 -19.83
N LEU A 139 -14.53 15.29 -20.43
CA LEU A 139 -14.69 16.54 -21.17
C LEU A 139 -15.78 16.31 -22.23
N GLY A 140 -16.99 16.81 -21.95
CA GLY A 140 -18.14 16.69 -22.84
C GLY A 140 -19.31 15.89 -22.30
N SER A 141 -19.25 15.29 -21.10
CA SER A 141 -20.42 14.64 -20.50
C SER A 141 -21.34 15.67 -19.82
N CYS A 142 -22.65 15.54 -20.05
CA CYS A 142 -23.67 16.41 -19.49
C CYS A 142 -24.25 15.88 -18.17
N PRO A 143 -24.68 16.77 -17.25
CA PRO A 143 -25.34 16.36 -16.03
C PRO A 143 -26.64 15.60 -16.33
N ASP A 144 -27.10 14.78 -15.38
CA ASP A 144 -28.32 13.99 -15.59
C ASP A 144 -29.51 14.91 -15.96
N PRO A 145 -30.10 14.74 -17.15
CA PRO A 145 -31.20 15.56 -17.66
C PRO A 145 -32.57 15.34 -16.97
N ARG A 146 -32.68 14.40 -16.02
CA ARG A 146 -33.95 13.97 -15.37
C ARG A 146 -34.44 14.93 -14.28
N ASN A 147 -34.85 16.14 -14.65
CA ASN A 147 -35.45 17.12 -13.70
C ASN A 147 -36.76 17.77 -14.19
N ILE A 148 -37.38 17.26 -15.26
CA ILE A 148 -38.58 17.88 -15.85
C ILE A 148 -39.85 17.18 -15.33
N THR A 149 -40.68 17.92 -14.59
CA THR A 149 -41.96 17.42 -14.06
C THR A 149 -42.95 17.16 -15.20
N GLY A 150 -43.65 16.02 -15.14
CA GLY A 150 -44.65 15.65 -16.14
C GLY A 150 -44.06 15.35 -17.51
N ALA A 151 -42.76 15.03 -17.58
CA ALA A 151 -42.09 14.61 -18.80
C ALA A 151 -41.22 13.37 -18.59
N SER A 152 -41.15 12.56 -19.64
CA SER A 152 -40.30 11.39 -19.77
C SER A 152 -39.16 11.65 -20.74
N ILE A 153 -38.07 10.91 -20.59
CA ILE A 153 -36.86 11.03 -21.40
C ILE A 153 -36.47 9.69 -22.03
N THR A 154 -36.03 9.71 -23.27
CA THR A 154 -35.58 8.55 -24.05
C THR A 154 -34.42 8.94 -24.97
N GLY A 155 -33.78 7.95 -25.61
CA GLY A 155 -32.75 8.20 -26.63
C GLY A 155 -31.34 8.49 -26.10
N CYS A 156 -31.16 8.59 -24.78
CA CYS A 156 -29.87 8.81 -24.14
C CYS A 156 -29.74 8.04 -22.82
N SER A 157 -28.51 7.84 -22.36
CA SER A 157 -28.19 7.16 -21.10
C SER A 157 -26.87 7.65 -20.51
N ALA A 158 -26.76 7.62 -19.17
CA ALA A 158 -25.48 7.89 -18.52
C ALA A 158 -24.39 6.99 -19.12
N PRO A 159 -23.20 7.54 -19.45
CA PRO A 159 -22.66 8.82 -18.99
C PRO A 159 -22.99 10.09 -19.81
N TYR A 160 -23.99 10.13 -20.69
CA TYR A 160 -24.44 11.36 -21.39
C TYR A 160 -23.30 12.13 -22.09
N GLU A 161 -22.59 11.46 -23.01
CA GLU A 161 -21.35 11.95 -23.62
C GLU A 161 -21.55 13.12 -24.60
N GLU A 162 -20.44 13.73 -25.03
CA GLU A 162 -20.46 14.82 -26.02
C GLU A 162 -21.23 14.40 -27.27
N SER A 163 -22.07 15.30 -27.78
CA SER A 163 -22.96 15.08 -28.92
C SER A 163 -24.08 14.05 -28.72
N GLU A 164 -24.26 13.50 -27.50
CA GLU A 164 -25.42 12.66 -27.19
C GLU A 164 -26.71 13.48 -27.19
N VAL A 165 -27.80 12.91 -27.70
CA VAL A 165 -29.09 13.61 -27.85
C VAL A 165 -30.16 12.90 -27.03
N CYS A 166 -30.72 13.62 -26.06
CA CYS A 166 -31.88 13.18 -25.32
C CYS A 166 -33.18 13.67 -25.95
N ILE A 167 -34.19 12.80 -25.96
CA ILE A 167 -35.53 13.08 -26.48
C ILE A 167 -36.50 13.09 -25.30
N TYR A 168 -37.22 14.20 -25.14
CA TYR A 168 -38.24 14.38 -24.12
C TYR A 168 -39.63 14.21 -24.69
N SER A 169 -40.58 13.81 -23.84
CA SER A 169 -42.00 13.74 -24.14
C SER A 169 -42.80 14.14 -22.92
N CYS A 170 -43.90 14.90 -23.08
CA CYS A 170 -44.82 15.14 -21.98
C CYS A 170 -45.55 13.84 -21.66
N ASP A 171 -45.68 13.55 -20.38
CA ASP A 171 -46.36 12.36 -19.88
C ASP A 171 -47.86 12.43 -20.20
N ARG A 172 -48.53 11.28 -20.12
CA ARG A 172 -49.95 11.18 -20.41
C ARG A 172 -50.76 12.16 -19.54
N GLY A 173 -51.60 12.97 -20.18
CA GLY A 173 -52.40 14.00 -19.50
C GLY A 173 -51.72 15.36 -19.39
N HIS A 174 -50.49 15.50 -19.92
CA HIS A 174 -49.79 16.77 -20.01
C HIS A 174 -49.61 17.22 -21.46
N VAL A 175 -49.47 18.53 -21.66
CA VAL A 175 -49.20 19.19 -22.94
C VAL A 175 -48.01 20.12 -22.83
N GLN A 176 -47.29 20.33 -23.93
CA GLN A 176 -46.16 21.25 -23.95
C GLN A 176 -46.64 22.70 -23.89
N GLU A 177 -46.08 23.47 -22.96
CA GLU A 177 -46.22 24.92 -22.90
C GLU A 177 -44.97 25.66 -23.41
N GLY A 178 -43.80 25.01 -23.39
CA GLY A 178 -42.55 25.61 -23.82
C GLY A 178 -41.37 24.63 -23.85
N GLY A 179 -40.20 25.15 -24.21
CA GLY A 179 -38.95 24.37 -24.22
C GLY A 179 -38.71 23.54 -25.48
N ASN A 180 -37.74 22.62 -25.41
CA ASN A 180 -37.32 21.79 -26.53
C ASN A 180 -37.63 20.30 -26.30
N TRP A 181 -38.12 19.61 -27.34
CA TRP A 181 -38.32 18.14 -27.34
C TRP A 181 -37.01 17.35 -27.40
N THR A 182 -35.93 17.98 -27.84
CA THR A 182 -34.62 17.34 -27.95
C THR A 182 -33.55 18.28 -27.43
N ARG A 183 -32.56 17.72 -26.74
CA ARG A 183 -31.41 18.46 -26.24
C ARG A 183 -30.16 17.67 -26.52
N ALA A 184 -29.14 18.35 -27.03
CA ALA A 184 -27.84 17.76 -27.35
C ALA A 184 -26.84 18.13 -26.27
N CYS A 185 -26.03 17.17 -25.86
CA CYS A 185 -24.95 17.44 -24.94
C CYS A 185 -23.77 18.08 -25.68
N ARG A 186 -23.34 19.26 -25.23
CA ARG A 186 -22.22 19.97 -25.84
C ARG A 186 -21.40 20.73 -24.83
N GLY A 187 -20.09 20.48 -24.81
CA GLY A 187 -19.17 21.12 -23.87
C GLY A 187 -19.55 20.89 -22.40
N GLY A 188 -20.19 19.77 -22.09
CA GLY A 188 -20.68 19.44 -20.74
C GLY A 188 -21.94 20.19 -20.31
N SER A 189 -22.72 20.72 -21.25
CA SER A 189 -24.03 21.33 -20.98
C SER A 189 -25.05 20.94 -22.05
N TRP A 190 -26.31 20.84 -21.64
CA TRP A 190 -27.41 20.56 -22.57
C TRP A 190 -27.78 21.82 -23.36
N GLU A 191 -27.61 21.77 -24.69
CA GLU A 191 -28.10 22.81 -25.58
C GLU A 191 -29.64 22.84 -25.60
N GLY A 192 -30.21 24.05 -25.56
CA GLY A 192 -31.65 24.28 -25.53
C GLY A 192 -32.22 24.39 -24.12
N SER A 193 -33.50 24.76 -24.06
CA SER A 193 -34.26 24.95 -22.82
C SER A 193 -34.99 23.69 -22.38
N ASP A 194 -35.14 23.51 -21.07
CA ASP A 194 -35.96 22.45 -20.48
C ASP A 194 -37.37 22.48 -21.06
N LEU A 195 -37.88 21.30 -21.46
CA LEU A 195 -39.28 21.11 -21.81
C LEU A 195 -40.18 21.53 -20.64
N ILE A 196 -41.27 22.24 -20.92
CA ILE A 196 -42.27 22.63 -19.93
C ILE A 196 -43.57 21.91 -20.29
N CYS A 197 -44.03 21.04 -19.41
CA CYS A 197 -45.27 20.28 -19.55
C CYS A 197 -46.29 20.73 -18.48
N SER A 198 -47.53 21.01 -18.88
CA SER A 198 -48.62 21.33 -17.96
C SER A 198 -49.77 20.34 -18.09
N GLU A 199 -50.50 20.13 -16.99
CA GLU A 199 -51.67 19.27 -17.02
C GLU A 199 -52.75 19.84 -17.95
N GLN A 200 -53.22 19.00 -18.87
CA GLN A 200 -54.33 19.34 -19.73
C GLN A 200 -55.62 19.29 -18.93
N THR A 201 -56.04 20.43 -18.38
CA THR A 201 -57.38 20.57 -17.79
C THR A 201 -58.39 20.61 -18.94
N MET A 202 -59.15 19.52 -19.13
CA MET A 202 -60.32 19.57 -20.01
C MET A 202 -61.36 20.49 -19.37
N HIS A 203 -61.65 21.61 -20.04
CA HIS A 203 -62.81 22.45 -19.75
C HIS A 203 -63.98 22.03 -20.62
#